data_AF-A0AAI9NYZ0-F1
#
_entry.id   AF-A0AAI9NYZ0-F1
#
_cell.length_a   1.000
_cell.length_b   1.000
_cell.length_c   1.000
_cell.angle_alpha   90.00
_cell.angle_beta   90.00
_cell.angle_gamma   90.00
#
_symmetry.space_group_name_H-M   'P 1'
#
loop_
_entity.id
_entity.type
_entity.pdbx_description
1 polymer ?
#
loop_
_entity_poly.entity_id
_entity_poly.type
_entity_poly.pdbx_seq_one_letter_code
_entity_poly.pdbx_strand_id
1 'polypeptide(L)'
;MEGSCNILSLNDIDEYLQDPANMDIVRKHYKLWLESTNILAEINSRDIFIDCETLLYNIKEEQREFVETLSYRQCIDVLERNRLLMILGMPGTGKTMTTKMLALYYAALGYRIIYTTNGDLQSIKKALSVDKESKEIILLDDCLGQYYFRMKDT
;
A
#
# COMPACT_ATOMS: atom_id res chain seq x y z
N MET A 1 -15.46 8.67 45.13
CA MET A 1 -15.55 9.38 43.83
C MET A 1 -14.92 8.46 42.81
N GLU A 2 -15.68 7.49 42.30
CA GLU A 2 -15.25 6.52 41.30
C GLU A 2 -16.36 6.51 40.26
N GLY A 3 -16.05 6.87 39.00
CA GLY A 3 -17.10 6.90 37.99
C GLY A 3 -16.71 7.29 36.56
N SER A 4 -15.55 7.89 36.32
CA SER A 4 -15.18 8.35 34.96
C SER A 4 -13.89 7.75 34.39
N CYS A 5 -13.11 7.00 35.17
CA CYS A 5 -11.81 6.44 34.72
C CYS A 5 -11.91 5.28 33.71
N ASN A 6 -13.13 4.81 33.38
CA ASN A 6 -13.37 3.68 32.47
C ASN A 6 -14.16 4.07 31.22
N ILE A 7 -14.42 5.35 30.99
CA ILE A 7 -15.13 5.83 29.79
C ILE A 7 -14.12 6.55 28.91
N LEU A 8 -13.80 5.93 27.77
CA LEU A 8 -13.01 6.55 26.72
C LEU A 8 -13.96 7.20 25.71
N SER A 9 -13.84 8.51 25.52
CA SER A 9 -14.53 9.25 24.48
C SER A 9 -13.81 9.13 23.15
N LEU A 10 -14.47 9.55 22.07
CA LEU A 10 -13.84 9.62 20.74
C LEU A 10 -12.61 10.54 20.75
N ASN A 11 -12.67 11.66 21.50
CA ASN A 11 -11.55 12.58 21.61
C ASN A 11 -10.36 11.95 22.34
N ASP A 12 -10.62 11.15 23.38
CA ASP A 12 -9.54 10.46 24.11
C ASP A 12 -8.84 9.44 23.20
N ILE A 13 -9.61 8.76 22.33
CA ILE A 13 -9.06 7.82 21.34
C ILE A 13 -8.29 8.56 20.25
N ASP A 14 -8.83 9.66 19.73
CA ASP A 14 -8.18 10.45 18.68
C ASP A 14 -6.87 11.07 19.18
N GLU A 15 -6.88 11.66 20.38
CA GLU A 15 -5.66 12.20 21.01
C GLU A 15 -4.61 11.12 21.26
N TYR A 16 -5.03 9.93 21.74
CA TYR A 16 -4.15 8.78 21.89
C TYR A 16 -3.54 8.33 20.56
N LEU A 17 -4.32 8.27 19.48
CA LEU A 17 -3.86 7.84 18.16
C LEU A 17 -3.00 8.90 17.45
N GLN A 18 -3.17 10.19 17.75
CA GLN A 18 -2.36 11.27 17.21
C GLN A 18 -1.00 11.42 17.91
N ASP A 19 -0.81 10.81 19.09
CA ASP A 19 0.50 10.76 19.74
C ASP A 19 1.54 10.09 18.81
N PRO A 20 2.67 10.76 18.49
CA PRO A 20 3.75 10.19 17.68
C PRO A 20 4.23 8.80 18.16
N ALA A 21 4.15 8.50 19.46
CA ALA A 21 4.51 7.21 20.02
C ALA A 21 3.58 6.06 19.62
N ASN A 22 2.34 6.37 19.22
CA ASN A 22 1.29 5.41 18.85
C ASN A 22 0.99 5.37 17.34
N MET A 23 1.73 6.14 16.54
CA MET A 23 1.53 6.23 15.09
C MET A 23 1.73 4.90 14.36
N ASP A 24 2.45 3.95 14.96
CA ASP A 24 2.58 2.59 14.45
C ASP A 24 1.22 1.86 14.40
N ILE A 25 0.33 2.09 15.38
CA ILE A 25 -1.03 1.55 15.39
C ILE A 25 -1.82 2.09 14.20
N VAL A 26 -1.82 3.41 14.01
CA VAL A 26 -2.54 4.08 12.92
C VAL A 26 -2.06 3.55 11.57
N ARG A 27 -0.73 3.47 11.36
CA ARG A 27 -0.12 2.95 10.13
C ARG A 27 -0.42 1.47 9.89
N LYS A 28 -0.51 0.66 10.94
CA LYS A 28 -0.82 -0.77 10.83
C LYS A 28 -2.28 -1.04 10.44
N HIS A 29 -3.20 -0.16 10.82
CA HIS A 29 -4.63 -0.34 10.59
C HIS A 29 -5.13 0.55 9.45
N TYR A 30 -5.40 -0.05 8.29
CA TYR A 30 -5.64 0.73 7.07
C TYR A 30 -6.78 1.75 7.18
N LYS A 31 -7.88 1.39 7.82
CA LYS A 31 -9.02 2.31 8.03
C LYS A 31 -8.68 3.51 8.91
N LEU A 32 -7.70 3.40 9.82
CA LEU A 32 -7.30 4.52 10.68
C LEU A 32 -6.43 5.50 9.91
N TRP A 33 -5.40 5.02 9.21
CA TRP A 33 -4.54 5.94 8.46
C TRP A 33 -5.19 6.52 7.21
N LEU A 34 -6.19 5.85 6.62
CA LEU A 34 -6.98 6.40 5.52
C LEU A 34 -7.72 7.69 5.90
N GLU A 35 -8.18 7.77 7.14
CA GLU A 35 -8.83 8.97 7.68
C GLU A 35 -7.81 9.95 8.30
N SER A 36 -6.52 9.57 8.32
CA SER A 36 -5.44 10.41 8.80
C SER A 36 -4.89 11.29 7.68
N THR A 37 -5.23 12.58 7.75
CA THR A 37 -4.70 13.61 6.83
C THR A 37 -3.18 13.68 6.84
N ASN A 38 -2.55 13.45 8.01
CA ASN A 38 -1.11 13.49 8.16
C ASN A 38 -0.42 12.35 7.39
N ILE A 39 -0.94 11.13 7.46
CA ILE A 39 -0.35 9.97 6.76
C ILE A 39 -0.57 10.10 5.24
N LEU A 40 -1.75 10.54 4.82
CA LEU A 40 -2.01 10.80 3.40
C LEU A 40 -1.12 11.91 2.83
N ALA A 41 -0.89 12.98 3.58
CA ALA A 41 0.05 14.04 3.19
C ALA A 41 1.49 13.52 3.13
N GLU A 42 1.89 12.68 4.08
CA GLU A 42 3.21 12.04 4.13
C GLU A 42 3.43 11.15 2.90
N ILE A 43 2.45 10.29 2.55
CA ILE A 43 2.49 9.44 1.35
C ILE A 43 2.60 10.29 0.08
N ASN A 44 1.84 11.38 -0.03
CA ASN A 44 1.90 12.30 -1.17
C ASN A 44 3.24 13.07 -1.27
N SER A 45 3.94 13.26 -0.15
CA SER A 45 5.19 14.02 -0.10
C SER A 45 6.45 13.20 -0.37
N ARG A 46 6.34 11.87 -0.37
CA ARG A 46 7.46 10.94 -0.58
C ARG A 46 7.66 10.72 -2.07
N ASP A 47 8.92 10.69 -2.53
CA ASP A 47 9.27 10.60 -3.95
C ASP A 47 8.54 9.44 -4.67
N ILE A 48 7.61 9.82 -5.54
CA ILE A 48 6.75 8.92 -6.32
C ILE A 48 7.45 8.64 -7.65
N PHE A 49 7.84 7.39 -7.91
CA PHE A 49 8.51 7.04 -9.16
C PHE A 49 7.71 6.02 -9.98
N ILE A 50 7.40 6.41 -11.21
CA ILE A 50 6.71 5.65 -12.29
C ILE A 50 5.23 5.37 -11.98
N ASP A 51 4.32 5.94 -12.78
CA ASP A 51 2.85 5.73 -12.80
C ASP A 51 2.11 5.78 -11.44
N CYS A 52 2.77 6.22 -10.37
CA CYS A 52 2.32 6.00 -9.00
C CYS A 52 1.44 7.17 -8.48
N GLU A 53 1.48 8.36 -9.09
CA GLU A 53 0.48 9.41 -8.82
C GLU A 53 -0.92 8.97 -9.28
N THR A 54 -1.01 8.42 -10.49
CA THR A 54 -2.26 7.86 -11.04
C THR A 54 -2.76 6.69 -10.19
N LEU A 55 -1.84 5.85 -9.72
CA LEU A 55 -2.15 4.77 -8.77
C LEU A 55 -2.79 5.33 -7.49
N LEU A 56 -2.12 6.27 -6.81
CA LEU A 56 -2.60 6.84 -5.54
C LEU A 56 -3.89 7.64 -5.69
N TYR A 57 -4.07 8.35 -6.81
CA TYR A 57 -5.30 9.08 -7.11
C TYR A 57 -6.49 8.13 -7.26
N ASN A 58 -6.35 7.08 -8.08
CA ASN A 58 -7.44 6.10 -8.30
C ASN A 58 -7.75 5.32 -7.03
N ILE A 59 -6.73 5.03 -6.23
CA ILE A 59 -6.90 4.34 -4.96
C ILE A 59 -7.74 5.14 -3.97
N LYS A 60 -7.68 6.48 -3.95
CA LYS A 60 -8.49 7.27 -3.01
C LYS A 60 -10.00 7.05 -3.15
N GLU A 61 -10.46 6.79 -4.37
CA GLU A 61 -11.85 6.46 -4.67
C GLU A 61 -12.11 4.96 -4.45
N GLU A 62 -11.26 4.09 -4.99
CA GLU A 62 -11.44 2.62 -4.93
C GLU A 62 -11.32 2.05 -3.50
N GLN A 63 -10.53 2.66 -2.62
CA GLN A 63 -10.28 2.18 -1.26
C GLN A 63 -11.54 2.13 -0.39
N ARG A 64 -12.55 2.97 -0.69
CA ARG A 64 -13.82 2.97 0.05
C ARG A 64 -14.58 1.66 -0.09
N GLU A 65 -14.36 0.96 -1.21
CA GLU A 65 -14.96 -0.33 -1.52
C GLU A 65 -14.12 -1.51 -1.02
N PHE A 66 -12.91 -1.24 -0.50
CA PHE A 66 -12.02 -2.29 -0.02
C PHE A 66 -12.43 -2.82 1.35
N VAL A 67 -12.64 -4.13 1.41
CA VAL A 67 -12.72 -4.88 2.66
C VAL A 67 -11.50 -5.77 2.77
N GLU A 68 -10.82 -5.70 3.92
CA GLU A 68 -9.68 -6.55 4.22
C GLU A 68 -10.07 -8.04 4.11
N THR A 69 -9.45 -8.75 3.16
CA THR A 69 -9.71 -10.18 2.93
C THR A 69 -8.64 -11.05 3.57
N LEU A 70 -8.96 -12.35 3.75
CA LEU A 70 -7.96 -13.35 4.17
C LEU A 70 -6.76 -13.37 3.21
N SER A 71 -7.01 -13.33 1.90
CA SER A 71 -5.97 -13.33 0.87
C SER A 71 -5.05 -12.11 1.00
N TYR A 72 -5.60 -10.93 1.30
CA TYR A 72 -4.81 -9.73 1.53
C TYR A 72 -3.87 -9.88 2.73
N ARG A 73 -4.38 -10.39 3.87
CA ARG A 73 -3.53 -10.67 5.05
C ARG A 73 -2.41 -11.66 4.74
N GLN A 74 -2.73 -12.73 4.02
CA GLN A 74 -1.75 -13.72 3.58
C GLN A 74 -0.66 -13.09 2.70
N CYS A 75 -1.03 -12.13 1.83
CA CYS A 75 -0.05 -11.42 1.01
C CYS A 75 0.95 -10.63 1.87
N ILE A 76 0.48 -9.95 2.91
CA ILE A 76 1.36 -9.25 3.87
C ILE A 76 2.29 -10.27 4.55
N ASP A 77 1.75 -11.36 5.10
CA ASP A 77 2.55 -12.39 5.78
C ASP A 77 3.64 -12.99 4.86
N VAL A 78 3.31 -13.20 3.59
CA VAL A 78 4.25 -13.71 2.58
C VAL A 78 5.33 -12.67 2.26
N LEU A 79 4.97 -11.40 2.12
CA LEU A 79 5.94 -10.32 1.86
C LEU A 79 6.88 -10.10 3.05
N GLU A 80 6.37 -10.12 4.29
CA GLU A 80 7.20 -9.98 5.49
C GLU A 80 8.21 -11.13 5.62
N ARG A 81 7.81 -12.37 5.28
CA ARG A 81 8.67 -13.55 5.39
C ARG A 81 9.64 -13.71 4.22
N ASN A 82 9.16 -13.51 3.00
CA ASN A 82 9.87 -13.92 1.78
C ASN A 82 10.33 -12.74 0.93
N ARG A 83 9.80 -11.52 1.15
CA ARG A 83 10.07 -10.31 0.36
C ARG A 83 9.74 -10.44 -1.13
N LEU A 84 8.97 -11.45 -1.50
CA LEU A 84 8.52 -11.75 -2.85
C LEU A 84 7.11 -12.33 -2.80
N LEU A 85 6.23 -11.81 -3.66
CA LEU A 85 4.85 -12.24 -3.78
C LEU A 85 4.45 -12.30 -5.26
N MET A 86 3.81 -13.40 -5.65
CA MET A 86 3.15 -13.53 -6.94
C MET A 86 1.68 -13.89 -6.67
N ILE A 87 0.75 -13.05 -7.14
CA ILE A 87 -0.69 -13.26 -6.94
C ILE A 87 -1.28 -13.88 -8.21
N LEU A 88 -1.74 -15.12 -8.10
CA LEU A 88 -2.35 -15.88 -9.19
C LEU A 88 -3.88 -15.94 -9.02
N GLY A 89 -4.61 -16.03 -10.14
CA GLY A 89 -6.06 -16.29 -10.15
C GLY A 89 -6.71 -15.90 -11.47
N MET A 90 -8.03 -16.09 -11.60
CA MET A 90 -8.78 -15.69 -12.80
C MET A 90 -8.98 -14.16 -12.91
N PRO A 91 -9.21 -13.60 -14.11
CA PRO A 91 -9.62 -12.21 -14.25
C PRO A 91 -10.81 -11.86 -13.33
N GLY A 92 -10.82 -10.66 -12.76
CA GLY A 92 -11.90 -10.21 -11.86
C GLY A 92 -11.83 -10.68 -10.40
N THR A 93 -10.87 -11.53 -10.01
CA THR A 93 -10.73 -11.96 -8.59
C THR A 93 -10.12 -10.91 -7.63
N GLY A 94 -10.03 -9.64 -8.04
CA GLY A 94 -9.49 -8.57 -7.18
C GLY A 94 -7.98 -8.56 -6.99
N LYS A 95 -7.19 -9.16 -7.90
CA LYS A 95 -5.71 -9.14 -7.84
C LYS A 95 -5.14 -7.73 -7.86
N THR A 96 -5.49 -6.95 -8.88
CA THR A 96 -5.08 -5.55 -9.01
C THR A 96 -5.48 -4.75 -7.77
N MET A 97 -6.71 -4.91 -7.28
CA MET A 97 -7.15 -4.25 -6.05
C MET A 97 -6.29 -4.64 -4.84
N THR A 98 -5.97 -5.92 -4.69
CA THR A 98 -5.08 -6.42 -3.62
C THR A 98 -3.68 -5.80 -3.73
N THR A 99 -3.10 -5.77 -4.93
CA THR A 99 -1.80 -5.18 -5.23
C THR A 99 -1.77 -3.68 -4.90
N LYS A 100 -2.81 -2.93 -5.29
CA LYS A 100 -2.99 -1.50 -4.97
C LYS A 100 -3.02 -1.25 -3.46
N MET A 101 -3.81 -2.04 -2.72
CA MET A 101 -3.92 -1.91 -1.28
C MET A 101 -2.63 -2.29 -0.54
N LEU A 102 -1.86 -3.24 -1.06
CA LEU A 102 -0.52 -3.55 -0.53
C LEU A 102 0.44 -2.37 -0.74
N ALA A 103 0.40 -1.73 -1.92
CA ALA A 103 1.19 -0.52 -2.20
C ALA A 103 0.94 0.54 -1.13
N LEU A 104 -0.33 0.83 -0.86
CA LEU A 104 -0.73 1.78 0.16
C LEU A 104 -0.25 1.40 1.56
N TYR A 105 -0.45 0.15 1.94
CA TYR A 105 -0.05 -0.33 3.26
C TYR A 105 1.43 -0.11 3.51
N TYR A 106 2.27 -0.49 2.54
CA TYR A 106 3.71 -0.28 2.64
C TYR A 106 4.09 1.20 2.54
N ALA A 107 3.37 2.02 1.77
CA ALA A 107 3.57 3.47 1.74
C ALA A 107 3.32 4.09 3.13
N ALA A 108 2.25 3.68 3.81
CA ALA A 108 1.93 4.11 5.17
C ALA A 108 2.98 3.67 6.20
N LEU A 109 3.60 2.51 6.00
CA LEU A 109 4.77 2.05 6.78
C LEU A 109 6.08 2.76 6.41
N GLY A 110 6.02 3.66 5.44
CA GLY A 110 7.12 4.50 5.03
C GLY A 110 8.05 3.88 3.98
N TYR A 111 7.57 2.92 3.20
CA TYR A 111 8.28 2.40 2.04
C TYR A 111 8.13 3.35 0.85
N ARG A 112 9.15 3.39 0.00
CA ARG A 112 9.04 3.95 -1.34
C ARG A 112 8.34 2.95 -2.26
N ILE A 113 7.39 3.44 -3.05
CA ILE A 113 6.60 2.62 -3.97
C ILE A 113 7.15 2.82 -5.38
N ILE A 114 7.51 1.71 -6.03
CA ILE A 114 7.88 1.67 -7.44
C ILE A 114 6.81 0.83 -8.15
N TYR A 115 5.98 1.45 -8.96
CA TYR A 115 4.86 0.77 -9.62
C TYR A 115 5.02 0.81 -11.14
N THR A 116 4.70 -0.28 -11.81
CA THR A 116 4.64 -0.32 -13.28
C THR A 116 3.57 -1.29 -13.75
N THR A 117 2.91 -0.93 -14.85
CA THR A 117 1.93 -1.78 -15.54
C THR A 117 2.54 -2.52 -16.74
N ASN A 118 3.54 -1.92 -17.38
CA ASN A 118 4.14 -2.43 -18.62
C ASN A 118 5.40 -3.28 -18.38
N GLY A 119 5.87 -3.37 -17.13
CA GLY A 119 7.02 -4.18 -16.75
C GLY A 119 8.35 -3.68 -17.32
N ASP A 120 8.47 -2.39 -17.65
CA ASP A 120 9.71 -1.84 -18.19
C ASP A 120 10.86 -1.88 -17.16
N LEU A 121 11.68 -2.92 -17.28
CA LEU A 121 12.81 -3.18 -16.40
C LEU A 121 13.83 -2.05 -16.39
N GLN A 122 13.99 -1.30 -17.49
CA GLN A 122 14.94 -0.17 -17.51
C GLN A 122 14.46 0.98 -16.63
N SER A 123 13.17 1.29 -16.69
CA SER A 123 12.56 2.31 -15.83
C SER A 123 12.64 1.90 -14.35
N ILE A 124 12.29 0.65 -14.02
CA ILE A 124 12.42 0.13 -12.64
C ILE A 124 13.85 0.32 -12.13
N LYS A 125 14.86 -0.11 -12.90
CA LYS A 125 16.27 0.00 -12.50
C LYS A 125 16.71 1.43 -12.22
N LYS A 126 16.18 2.41 -12.95
CA LYS A 126 16.47 3.84 -12.74
C LYS A 126 15.77 4.41 -11.51
N ALA A 127 14.61 3.87 -11.13
CA ALA A 127 13.83 4.31 -9.98
C ALA A 127 14.33 3.75 -8.64
N LEU A 128 15.06 2.63 -8.66
CA LEU A 128 15.65 2.04 -7.46
C LEU A 128 16.58 3.02 -6.75
N SER A 129 16.47 3.07 -5.43
CA SER A 129 17.34 3.89 -4.60
C SER A 129 18.79 3.38 -4.66
N VAL A 130 19.73 4.33 -4.63
CA VAL A 130 21.16 4.02 -4.44
C VAL A 130 21.45 3.69 -2.96
N ASP A 131 20.60 4.19 -2.06
CA ASP A 131 20.67 3.89 -0.63
C ASP A 131 20.13 2.48 -0.34
N LYS A 132 20.97 1.63 0.25
CA LYS A 132 20.63 0.24 0.58
C LYS A 132 19.75 0.09 1.82
N GLU A 133 19.71 1.11 2.67
CA GLU A 133 18.84 1.13 3.85
C GLU A 133 17.43 1.61 3.52
N SER A 134 17.24 2.17 2.31
CA SER A 134 15.94 2.58 1.80
C SER A 134 15.01 1.38 1.66
N LYS A 135 13.86 1.46 2.34
CA LYS A 135 12.79 0.46 2.22
C LYS A 135 11.99 0.74 0.96
N GLU A 136 12.02 -0.18 0.00
CA GLU A 136 11.32 -0.06 -1.27
C GLU A 136 10.42 -1.27 -1.53
N ILE A 137 9.27 -1.05 -2.16
CA ILE A 137 8.41 -2.12 -2.67
C ILE A 137 8.17 -1.91 -4.16
N ILE A 138 8.36 -2.98 -4.93
CA ILE A 138 8.23 -2.97 -6.39
C ILE A 138 6.98 -3.74 -6.77
N LEU A 139 6.07 -3.06 -7.47
CA LEU A 139 4.78 -3.62 -7.90
C LEU A 139 4.76 -3.73 -9.41
N LEU A 140 4.59 -4.96 -9.88
CA LEU A 140 4.45 -5.31 -11.29
C LEU A 140 2.99 -5.75 -11.52
N ASP A 141 2.11 -4.82 -11.90
CA ASP A 141 0.70 -5.14 -12.13
C ASP A 141 0.43 -5.43 -13.60
N ASP A 142 -0.24 -6.56 -13.88
CA ASP A 142 -0.60 -7.04 -15.22
C ASP A 142 0.54 -7.08 -16.28
N CYS A 143 1.81 -7.02 -15.86
CA CYS A 143 2.94 -6.98 -16.81
C CYS A 143 3.04 -8.25 -17.66
N LEU A 144 2.75 -9.42 -17.06
CA LEU A 144 2.78 -10.71 -17.74
C LEU A 144 1.61 -10.89 -18.71
N GLY A 145 0.42 -10.38 -18.35
CA GLY A 145 -0.76 -10.43 -19.22
C GLY A 145 -0.52 -9.61 -20.49
N GLN A 146 -0.05 -8.37 -20.32
CA GLN A 146 0.30 -7.50 -21.46
C GLN A 146 1.39 -8.11 -22.35
N TYR A 147 2.41 -8.74 -21.76
CA TYR A 147 3.47 -9.39 -22.53
C TYR A 147 2.93 -10.57 -23.36
N TYR A 148 2.03 -11.37 -22.78
CA TYR A 148 1.38 -12.48 -23.48
C TYR A 148 0.52 -12.01 -24.66
N PHE A 149 -0.22 -10.89 -24.53
CA PHE A 149 -0.95 -10.30 -25.65
C PHE A 149 -0.02 -9.87 -26.78
N ARG A 150 1.07 -9.15 -26.47
CA ARG A 150 2.06 -8.71 -27.47
C ARG A 150 2.68 -9.87 -28.25
N MET A 151 2.91 -11.01 -27.60
CA MET A 151 3.43 -12.22 -28.24
C MET A 151 2.43 -12.89 -29.19
N LYS A 152 1.13 -12.71 -29.00
CA LYS A 152 0.10 -13.25 -29.93
C LYS A 152 -0.05 -12.41 -31.19
N ASP A 153 0.30 -11.14 -31.13
CA ASP A 153 0.25 -10.21 -32.25
C ASP A 153 1.55 -10.24 -33.10
N THR A 154 2.50 -11.11 -32.77
CA THR A 154 3.76 -11.34 -33.49
C THR A 154 3.77 -12.73 -34.14
#